data_AF-A0A2N9LZH8-F1
#
_entry.id   AF-A0A2N9LZH8-F1
#
_cell.length_a   1.000
_cell.length_b   1.000
_cell.length_c   1.000
_cell.angle_alpha   90.00
_cell.angle_beta   90.00
_cell.angle_gamma   90.00
#
_symmetry.space_group_name_H-M   'P 1'
#
loop_
_entity.id
_entity.type
_entity.pdbx_description
1 polymer ?
#
loop_
_entity_poly.entity_id
_entity_poly.type
_entity_poly.pdbx_seq_one_letter_code
_entity_poly.pdbx_strand_id
1 'polypeptide(L)'
;MGKPFGATKASLRSLSTDCSKHAAMAFAGMVDVAETARQQGIDLYAEQGKRVMAAMEFQAQYLPPNHAKPPENLEFNLHPTWEIAYNHFHDRLGIKLPKMAAVIAGNRPTGVNHHMNWETLTHADMGSLGLPPLIR
;
A
#
# COMPACT_ATOMS: atom_id res chain seq x y z
N MET A 1 -1.24 33.19 -37.29
CA MET A 1 -0.04 32.34 -37.07
C MET A 1 -0.13 31.78 -35.64
N GLY A 2 -0.75 30.61 -35.48
CA GLY A 2 -0.92 29.98 -34.16
C GLY A 2 0.38 29.32 -33.73
N LYS A 3 0.87 29.61 -32.52
CA LYS A 3 2.03 28.92 -31.96
C LYS A 3 1.65 27.45 -31.71
N PRO A 4 2.53 26.47 -32.03
CA PRO A 4 2.26 25.08 -31.73
C PRO A 4 2.30 24.87 -30.21
N PHE A 5 1.28 24.23 -29.65
CA PHE A 5 1.28 23.72 -28.29
C PHE A 5 2.25 22.53 -28.22
N GLY A 6 3.53 22.81 -28.02
CA GLY A 6 4.53 21.80 -27.69
C GLY A 6 4.52 21.54 -26.18
N ALA A 7 3.97 20.41 -25.75
CA ALA A 7 4.18 19.93 -24.39
C ALA A 7 5.69 19.75 -24.17
N THR A 8 6.25 20.46 -23.18
CA THR A 8 7.66 20.35 -22.83
C THR A 8 7.92 19.00 -22.15
N LYS A 9 9.14 18.45 -22.27
CA LYS A 9 9.53 17.20 -21.57
C LYS A 9 9.29 17.25 -20.04
N ALA A 10 9.22 18.45 -19.45
CA ALA A 10 8.85 18.65 -18.05
C ALA A 10 7.38 18.30 -17.76
N SER A 11 6.45 18.61 -18.68
CA SER A 11 5.03 18.28 -18.55
C SER A 11 4.74 16.79 -18.75
N LEU A 12 5.55 16.08 -19.52
CA LEU A 12 5.41 14.62 -19.66
C LEU A 12 5.93 13.88 -18.43
N ARG A 13 6.93 14.43 -17.73
CA ARG A 13 7.43 13.87 -16.46
C ARG A 13 6.36 13.93 -15.36
N SER A 14 5.61 15.03 -15.25
CA SER A 14 4.58 15.19 -14.21
C SER A 14 3.39 14.24 -14.35
N LEU A 15 3.11 13.73 -15.55
CA LEU A 15 2.11 12.67 -15.73
C LEU A 15 2.62 11.29 -15.28
N SER A 16 3.94 11.06 -15.32
CA SER A 16 4.53 9.78 -14.89
C SER A 16 4.78 9.68 -13.38
N THR A 17 4.95 10.82 -12.70
CA THR A 17 5.18 10.91 -11.25
C THR A 17 3.95 10.58 -10.39
N ASP A 18 2.77 10.44 -10.99
CA ASP A 18 1.51 10.19 -10.28
C ASP A 18 1.03 8.72 -10.35
N CYS A 19 1.68 7.84 -11.12
CA CYS A 19 1.24 6.45 -11.22
C CYS A 19 1.34 5.69 -9.89
N SER A 20 2.41 5.89 -9.11
CA SER A 20 2.54 5.20 -7.81
C SER A 20 1.52 5.69 -6.79
N LYS A 21 1.16 6.98 -6.84
CA LYS A 21 0.18 7.55 -5.91
C LYS A 21 -1.21 6.99 -6.17
N HIS A 22 -1.63 6.96 -7.44
CA HIS A 22 -2.92 6.35 -7.82
C HIS A 22 -2.95 4.85 -7.52
N ALA A 23 -1.84 4.15 -7.75
CA ALA A 23 -1.73 2.73 -7.39
C ALA A 23 -1.84 2.51 -5.88
N ALA A 24 -1.17 3.35 -5.06
CA ALA A 24 -1.27 3.28 -3.60
C ALA A 24 -2.68 3.62 -3.11
N MET A 25 -3.34 4.62 -3.68
CA MET A 25 -4.74 4.95 -3.37
C MET A 25 -5.69 3.79 -3.71
N ALA A 26 -5.53 3.17 -4.89
CA ALA A 26 -6.34 2.02 -5.28
C ALA A 26 -6.08 0.81 -4.37
N PHE A 27 -4.82 0.56 -4.01
CA PHE A 27 -4.44 -0.50 -3.08
C PHE A 27 -5.07 -0.28 -1.70
N ALA A 28 -4.94 0.92 -1.13
CA ALA A 28 -5.52 1.27 0.15
C ALA A 28 -7.04 1.09 0.16
N GLY A 29 -7.74 1.56 -0.89
CA GLY A 29 -9.19 1.42 -0.97
C GLY A 29 -9.66 -0.03 -1.05
N MET A 30 -8.93 -0.87 -1.79
CA MET A 30 -9.17 -2.31 -1.83
C MET A 30 -8.97 -2.96 -0.43
N VAL A 31 -7.91 -2.57 0.27
CA VAL A 31 -7.57 -3.09 1.60
C VAL A 31 -8.59 -2.63 2.65
N ASP A 32 -9.06 -1.39 2.61
CA ASP A 32 -10.09 -0.87 3.51
C ASP A 32 -11.41 -1.64 3.36
N VAL A 33 -11.80 -1.95 2.12
CA VAL A 33 -12.99 -2.77 1.84
C VAL A 33 -12.79 -4.19 2.36
N ALA A 34 -11.63 -4.79 2.12
CA ALA A 34 -11.32 -6.13 2.61
C ALA A 34 -11.29 -6.20 4.14
N GLU A 35 -10.77 -5.17 4.80
CA GLU A 35 -10.74 -5.07 6.26
C GLU A 35 -12.13 -4.82 6.85
N THR A 36 -12.95 -3.99 6.20
CA THR A 36 -14.35 -3.79 6.58
C THR A 36 -15.13 -5.11 6.51
N ALA A 37 -14.96 -5.86 5.43
CA ALA A 37 -15.58 -7.18 5.29
C ALA A 37 -15.06 -8.17 6.34
N ARG A 38 -13.75 -8.14 6.63
CA ARG A 38 -13.11 -8.99 7.65
C ARG A 38 -13.67 -8.74 9.04
N GLN A 39 -13.95 -7.48 9.39
CA GLN A 39 -14.61 -7.10 10.63
C GLN A 39 -16.04 -7.66 10.72
N GLN A 40 -16.70 -7.88 9.58
CA GLN A 40 -18.02 -8.51 9.48
C GLN A 40 -17.94 -10.04 9.34
N GLY A 41 -16.75 -10.64 9.50
CA GLY A 41 -16.55 -12.09 9.42
C GLY A 41 -16.42 -12.65 7.99
N ILE A 42 -16.31 -11.78 6.98
CA ILE A 42 -16.15 -12.16 5.56
C ILE A 42 -14.68 -12.03 5.15
N ASP A 43 -14.10 -13.10 4.61
CA ASP A 43 -12.71 -13.10 4.16
C ASP A 43 -12.59 -12.72 2.67
N LEU A 44 -12.38 -11.43 2.39
CA LEU A 44 -12.09 -10.95 1.03
C LEU A 44 -10.59 -11.02 0.68
N TYR A 45 -9.71 -11.29 1.65
CA TYR A 45 -8.28 -11.40 1.39
C TYR A 45 -7.91 -12.74 0.77
N ALA A 46 -8.66 -13.81 1.07
CA ALA A 46 -8.34 -15.18 0.69
C ALA A 46 -8.03 -15.39 -0.81
N GLU A 47 -8.88 -14.87 -1.70
CA GLU A 47 -8.77 -15.17 -3.13
C GLU A 47 -7.55 -14.50 -3.78
N GLN A 48 -7.28 -13.25 -3.40
CA GLN A 48 -6.27 -12.42 -4.07
C GLN A 48 -5.05 -12.13 -3.19
N GLY A 49 -4.95 -12.73 -1.99
CA GLY A 49 -3.91 -12.45 -1.02
C GLY A 49 -2.48 -12.58 -1.55
N LYS A 50 -2.23 -13.55 -2.44
CA LYS A 50 -0.93 -13.68 -3.14
C LYS A 50 -0.56 -12.43 -3.95
N ARG A 51 -1.53 -11.82 -4.64
CA ARG A 51 -1.32 -10.60 -5.43
C ARG A 51 -1.18 -9.38 -4.53
N VAL A 52 -1.92 -9.31 -3.42
CA VAL A 52 -1.80 -8.23 -2.43
C VAL A 52 -0.38 -8.23 -1.83
N MET A 53 0.09 -9.38 -1.34
CA MET A 53 1.45 -9.52 -0.81
C MET A 53 2.53 -9.22 -1.87
N ALA A 54 2.35 -9.69 -3.11
CA ALA A 54 3.26 -9.38 -4.20
C ALA A 54 3.32 -7.89 -4.51
N ALA A 55 2.16 -7.19 -4.49
CA ALA A 55 2.10 -5.74 -4.69
C ALA A 55 2.82 -4.97 -3.57
N MET A 56 2.65 -5.40 -2.32
CA MET A 56 3.36 -4.83 -1.17
C MET A 56 4.87 -4.98 -1.33
N GLU A 57 5.37 -6.19 -1.55
CA GLU A 57 6.80 -6.45 -1.71
C GLU A 57 7.39 -5.80 -2.96
N PHE A 58 6.60 -5.66 -4.04
CA PHE A 58 6.99 -4.95 -5.24
C PHE A 58 7.17 -3.45 -4.98
N GLN A 59 6.22 -2.80 -4.30
CA GLN A 59 6.36 -1.39 -3.96
C GLN A 59 7.54 -1.18 -3.00
N ALA A 60 7.62 -2.00 -1.96
CA ALA A 60 8.58 -1.84 -0.88
C ALA A 60 10.04 -1.91 -1.35
N GLN A 61 10.34 -2.66 -2.41
CA GLN A 61 11.71 -2.80 -2.91
C GLN A 61 12.32 -1.47 -3.41
N TYR A 62 11.47 -0.51 -3.78
CA TYR A 62 11.88 0.81 -4.28
C TYR A 62 11.81 1.90 -3.19
N LEU A 63 11.41 1.55 -1.96
CA LEU A 63 11.25 2.49 -0.85
C LEU A 63 12.34 2.26 0.21
N PRO A 64 12.89 3.32 0.85
CA PRO A 64 13.87 3.18 1.92
C PRO A 64 13.38 2.25 3.05
N PRO A 65 14.26 1.44 3.66
CA PRO A 65 15.71 1.33 3.41
C PRO A 65 16.09 0.47 2.20
N ASN A 66 15.11 -0.11 1.49
CA ASN A 66 15.37 -0.78 0.22
C ASN A 66 15.73 0.26 -0.85
N HIS A 67 16.46 -0.17 -1.87
CA HIS A 67 17.05 0.73 -2.87
C HIS A 67 17.19 0.06 -4.23
N ALA A 68 16.26 -0.85 -4.57
CA ALA A 68 16.23 -1.42 -5.92
C ALA A 68 16.08 -0.30 -6.95
N LYS A 69 16.70 -0.45 -8.12
CA LYS A 69 16.59 0.54 -9.20
C LYS A 69 15.16 0.52 -9.77
N PRO A 70 14.39 1.62 -9.69
CA PRO A 70 13.07 1.68 -10.28
C PRO A 70 13.13 1.60 -11.81
N PRO A 71 12.07 1.11 -12.48
CA PRO A 71 11.95 1.19 -13.92
C PRO A 71 12.02 2.65 -14.41
N GLU A 72 12.45 2.83 -15.66
CA GLU A 72 12.56 4.17 -16.25
C GLU A 72 11.20 4.88 -16.26
N ASN A 73 11.20 6.17 -15.92
CA ASN A 73 10.00 7.02 -15.87
C ASN A 73 8.93 6.57 -14.86
N LEU A 74 9.29 5.77 -13.86
CA LEU A 74 8.43 5.50 -12.70
C LEU A 74 9.06 6.05 -11.43
N GLU A 75 8.26 6.74 -10.64
CA GLU A 75 8.62 7.20 -9.31
C GLU A 75 7.85 6.40 -8.26
N PHE A 76 8.49 6.13 -7.12
CA PHE A 76 7.90 5.42 -6.00
C PHE A 76 8.00 6.31 -4.77
N ASN A 77 6.84 6.68 -4.25
CA ASN A 77 6.73 7.52 -3.05
C ASN A 77 6.21 6.70 -1.88
N LEU A 78 6.67 7.07 -0.68
CA LEU A 78 6.12 6.54 0.56
C LEU A 78 4.77 7.21 0.83
N HIS A 79 3.77 6.40 1.17
CA HIS A 79 2.41 6.83 1.46
C HIS A 79 2.01 6.33 2.85
N PRO A 80 1.09 7.02 3.57
CA PRO A 80 0.65 6.62 4.90
C PRO A 80 -0.32 5.42 4.84
N THR A 81 0.10 4.35 4.17
CA THR A 81 -0.65 3.10 4.01
C THR A 81 0.25 1.87 4.28
N TRP A 82 -0.21 0.68 3.91
CA TRP A 82 0.43 -0.66 4.02
C TRP A 82 0.20 -1.41 5.33
N GLU A 83 -0.09 -0.73 6.43
CA GLU A 83 -0.19 -1.32 7.77
C GLU A 83 -1.36 -2.29 7.88
N ILE A 84 -2.52 -1.94 7.32
CA ILE A 84 -3.74 -2.78 7.43
C ILE A 84 -3.51 -4.15 6.80
N ALA A 85 -3.03 -4.15 5.55
CA ALA A 85 -2.71 -5.38 4.83
C ALA A 85 -1.53 -6.11 5.49
N TYR A 86 -0.53 -5.38 6.00
CA TYR A 86 0.59 -5.99 6.71
C TYR A 86 0.12 -6.70 7.97
N ASN A 87 -0.72 -6.08 8.79
CA ASN A 87 -1.32 -6.72 9.95
C ASN A 87 -2.10 -7.98 9.55
N HIS A 88 -2.86 -7.94 8.45
CA HIS A 88 -3.55 -9.14 7.96
C HIS A 88 -2.58 -10.28 7.59
N PHE A 89 -1.57 -10.04 6.75
CA PHE A 89 -0.71 -11.13 6.27
C PHE A 89 0.41 -11.52 7.24
N HIS A 90 1.03 -10.54 7.88
CA HIS A 90 2.14 -10.75 8.81
C HIS A 90 1.64 -11.12 10.21
N ASP A 91 0.87 -10.24 10.85
CA ASP A 91 0.53 -10.41 12.27
C ASP A 91 -0.56 -11.47 12.49
N ARG A 92 -1.57 -11.56 11.60
CA ARG A 92 -2.63 -12.57 11.72
C ARG A 92 -2.24 -13.92 11.13
N LEU A 93 -1.57 -13.93 9.96
CA LEU A 93 -1.27 -15.17 9.23
C LEU A 93 0.19 -15.65 9.35
N GLY A 94 1.09 -14.86 9.93
CA GLY A 94 2.50 -15.23 10.11
C GLY A 94 3.32 -15.24 8.81
N ILE A 95 2.83 -14.61 7.74
CA ILE A 95 3.52 -14.59 6.45
C ILE A 95 4.59 -13.51 6.45
N LYS A 96 5.80 -13.87 6.03
CA LYS A 96 6.94 -12.94 6.00
C LYS A 96 6.84 -12.01 4.79
N LEU A 97 6.80 -10.71 5.06
CA LEU A 97 6.90 -9.62 4.07
C LEU A 97 8.11 -8.75 4.41
N PRO A 98 9.35 -9.24 4.16
CA PRO A 98 10.56 -8.64 4.71
C PRO A 98 10.87 -7.24 4.16
N LYS A 99 10.61 -6.97 2.87
CA LYS A 99 10.86 -5.64 2.33
C LYS A 99 9.87 -4.65 2.88
N MET A 100 8.59 -5.05 2.96
CA MET A 100 7.56 -4.16 3.49
C MET A 100 7.71 -3.94 5.00
N ALA A 101 8.12 -4.95 5.77
CA ALA A 101 8.42 -4.81 7.20
C ALA A 101 9.45 -3.69 7.45
N ALA A 102 10.51 -3.63 6.64
CA ALA A 102 11.53 -2.61 6.74
C ALA A 102 11.00 -1.20 6.39
N VAL A 103 10.10 -1.09 5.41
CA VAL A 103 9.47 0.17 5.01
C VAL A 103 8.51 0.67 6.09
N ILE A 104 7.67 -0.21 6.64
CA ILE A 104 6.69 0.14 7.68
C ILE A 104 7.39 0.69 8.93
N ALA A 105 8.51 0.10 9.34
CA ALA A 105 9.28 0.59 10.48
C ALA A 105 9.70 2.08 10.32
N GLY A 106 9.96 2.53 9.10
CA GLY A 106 10.26 3.94 8.80
C GLY A 106 9.04 4.80 8.44
N ASN A 107 7.87 4.19 8.23
CA ASN A 107 6.62 4.87 7.88
C ASN A 107 5.74 5.16 9.12
N ARG A 108 5.97 4.44 10.22
CA ARG A 108 5.26 4.65 11.49
C ARG A 108 5.78 5.92 12.21
N PRO A 109 4.89 6.72 12.84
CA PRO A 109 3.44 6.62 12.77
C PRO A 109 2.86 7.23 11.49
N THR A 110 1.90 6.56 10.87
CA THR A 110 1.22 7.07 9.67
C THR A 110 0.24 8.20 10.02
N GLY A 111 0.23 9.26 9.21
CA GLY A 111 -0.75 10.35 9.28
C GLY A 111 -2.07 10.06 8.56
N VAL A 112 -2.60 11.09 7.90
CA VAL A 112 -3.87 11.06 7.15
C VAL A 112 -3.61 11.58 5.73
N ASN A 113 -4.09 10.86 4.73
CA ASN A 113 -4.09 11.30 3.34
C ASN A 113 -5.22 10.62 2.55
N HIS A 114 -6.25 11.37 2.15
CA HIS A 114 -7.48 10.83 1.56
C HIS A 114 -8.15 9.79 2.49
N HIS A 115 -8.28 8.53 2.05
CA HIS A 115 -8.78 7.41 2.85
C HIS A 115 -7.70 6.64 3.61
N MET A 116 -6.42 6.89 3.33
CA MET A 116 -5.28 6.27 4.01
C MET A 116 -5.03 6.95 5.36
N ASN A 117 -5.74 6.50 6.40
CA ASN A 117 -5.89 7.25 7.63
C ASN A 117 -5.66 6.37 8.87
N TRP A 118 -4.78 6.82 9.76
CA TRP A 118 -4.59 6.25 11.10
C TRP A 118 -4.27 4.75 11.11
N GLU A 119 -3.62 4.24 10.07
CA GLU A 119 -3.37 2.80 9.95
C GLU A 119 -2.48 2.28 11.09
N THR A 120 -1.40 3.01 11.44
CA THR A 120 -0.56 2.64 12.61
C THR A 120 -1.35 2.59 13.91
N LEU A 121 -2.22 3.57 14.16
CA LEU A 121 -3.01 3.62 15.40
C LEU A 121 -3.97 2.42 15.52
N THR A 122 -4.47 1.93 14.39
CA THR A 122 -5.56 0.94 14.36
C THR A 122 -5.07 -0.48 14.11
N HIS A 123 -3.91 -0.67 13.47
CA HIS A 123 -3.47 -1.98 12.97
C HIS A 123 -2.04 -2.37 13.34
N ALA A 124 -1.18 -1.45 13.80
CA ALA A 124 0.20 -1.81 14.13
C ALA A 124 0.24 -2.84 15.27
N ASP A 125 0.77 -4.02 14.94
CA ASP A 125 1.03 -5.13 15.87
C ASP A 125 -0.24 -5.63 16.62
N MET A 126 -1.41 -5.39 16.02
CA MET A 126 -2.72 -5.71 16.62
C MET A 126 -3.13 -7.18 16.43
N GLY A 127 -2.68 -7.80 15.33
CA GLY A 127 -3.12 -9.13 14.93
C GLY A 127 -4.64 -9.21 14.77
N SER A 128 -5.27 -10.12 15.52
CA SER A 128 -6.72 -10.38 15.46
C SER A 128 -7.50 -9.83 16.67
N LEU A 129 -6.90 -8.95 17.48
CA LEU A 129 -7.57 -8.34 18.62
C LEU A 129 -8.89 -7.67 18.20
N GLY A 130 -9.99 -8.00 18.88
CA GLY A 130 -11.31 -7.41 18.63
C GLY A 130 -12.04 -7.92 17.38
N LEU A 131 -11.48 -8.89 16.63
CA LEU A 131 -12.12 -9.43 15.43
C LEU A 131 -12.92 -10.71 15.70
N PRO A 132 -14.08 -10.91 15.06
CA PRO A 132 -14.76 -12.19 15.07
C PRO A 132 -13.94 -13.26 14.32
N PRO A 133 -14.16 -14.55 14.61
CA PRO A 133 -13.65 -15.64 13.78
C PRO A 133 -14.17 -15.52 12.34
N LEU A 134 -13.37 -15.97 11.38
CA LEU A 134 -13.81 -16.10 9.99
C LEU A 134 -14.75 -17.29 9.86
N ILE A 135 -15.89 -17.08 9.23
CA ILE A 135 -16.79 -18.17 8.84
C ILE A 135 -16.17 -18.80 7.59
N ARG A 136 -15.74 -20.06 7.68
CA ARG A 136 -15.22 -20.84 6.56
C ARG A 136 -16.34 -21.64 5.91
#